data_AF-A0A6P8GE69-F1
#
_entry.id   AF-A0A6P8GE69-F1
#
_cell.length_a   1.000
_cell.length_b   1.000
_cell.length_c   1.000
_cell.angle_alpha   90.00
_cell.angle_beta   90.00
_cell.angle_gamma   90.00
#
_symmetry.space_group_name_H-M   'P 1'
#
loop_
_entity.id
_entity.type
_entity.pdbx_description
1 polymer ?
#
loop_
_entity_poly.entity_id
_entity_poly.type
_entity_poly.pdbx_seq_one_letter_code
_entity_poly.pdbx_strand_id
1 'polypeptide(L)'
;MDNGNKLVFDPKEHQHLRYNPLRGSWVLVSAHRMKRPWQGQVENPPEDDVPRHDPSNPLCPGNTRANQEVNPDYDSTFLFENDFPALQPDAPDPGADHHPLFQSKAARGVW
;
A
#
# COMPACT_ATOMS: atom_id res chain seq x y z
N MET A 1 31.57 -12.07 -47.15
CA MET A 1 30.65 -10.93 -47.00
C MET A 1 29.72 -11.31 -45.86
N ASP A 2 30.06 -10.88 -44.66
CA ASP A 2 29.37 -11.24 -43.43
C ASP A 2 28.16 -10.32 -43.29
N ASN A 3 26.96 -10.82 -43.61
CA ASN A 3 25.70 -10.08 -43.49
C ASN A 3 25.33 -10.00 -42.00
N GLY A 4 26.02 -9.09 -41.29
CA GLY A 4 25.77 -8.78 -39.90
C GLY A 4 24.42 -8.11 -39.71
N ASN A 5 23.36 -8.91 -39.58
CA ASN A 5 22.05 -8.45 -39.15
C ASN A 5 22.14 -8.10 -37.65
N LYS A 6 22.51 -6.85 -37.35
CA LYS A 6 22.61 -6.34 -35.98
C LYS A 6 21.21 -6.34 -35.37
N LEU A 7 20.97 -7.20 -34.38
CA LEU A 7 19.74 -7.20 -33.59
C LEU A 7 19.62 -5.84 -32.88
N VAL A 8 18.63 -5.04 -33.30
CA VAL A 8 18.30 -3.75 -32.68
C VAL A 8 17.40 -4.01 -31.48
N PHE A 9 17.75 -3.41 -30.33
CA PHE A 9 16.91 -3.47 -29.15
C PHE A 9 15.61 -2.67 -29.37
N ASP A 10 14.46 -3.34 -29.30
CA ASP A 10 13.15 -2.71 -29.13
C ASP A 10 12.59 -2.96 -27.71
N PRO A 11 12.36 -1.92 -26.89
CA PRO A 11 11.79 -2.08 -25.54
C PRO A 11 10.33 -2.59 -25.53
N LYS A 12 9.62 -2.58 -26.66
CA LYS A 12 8.27 -3.15 -26.78
C LYS A 12 8.29 -4.67 -26.93
N GLU A 13 9.40 -5.24 -27.37
CA GLU A 13 9.53 -6.67 -27.64
C GLU A 13 10.48 -7.36 -26.65
N HIS A 14 11.57 -6.68 -26.29
CA HIS A 14 12.64 -7.25 -25.49
C HIS A 14 12.54 -6.90 -24.01
N GLN A 15 12.83 -7.89 -23.18
CA GLN A 15 12.94 -7.72 -21.74
C GLN A 15 14.08 -6.77 -21.37
N HIS A 16 13.85 -5.91 -20.39
CA HIS A 16 14.82 -4.91 -19.93
C HIS A 16 14.57 -4.50 -18.49
N LEU A 17 15.53 -3.81 -17.87
CA LEU A 17 15.39 -3.21 -16.55
C LEU A 17 15.19 -1.70 -16.67
N ARG A 18 14.31 -1.14 -15.83
CA ARG A 18 14.17 0.32 -15.65
C ARG A 18 14.50 0.70 -14.21
N TYR A 19 15.33 1.71 -14.04
CA TYR A 19 15.73 2.18 -12.71
C TYR A 19 14.68 3.14 -12.13
N ASN A 20 14.30 2.93 -10.87
CA ASN A 20 13.49 3.84 -10.06
C ASN A 20 14.43 4.68 -9.16
N PRO A 21 14.69 5.95 -9.49
CA PRO A 21 15.63 6.78 -8.75
C PRO A 21 15.11 7.17 -7.36
N LEU A 22 13.80 7.18 -7.12
CA LEU A 22 13.24 7.51 -5.80
C LEU A 22 13.51 6.39 -4.77
N ARG A 23 13.63 5.14 -5.23
CA ARG A 23 13.80 3.96 -4.37
C ARG A 23 15.16 3.29 -4.52
N GLY A 24 16.00 3.75 -5.45
CA GLY A 24 17.30 3.16 -5.71
C GLY A 24 17.26 1.74 -6.26
N SER A 25 16.17 1.33 -6.91
CA SER A 25 15.92 -0.06 -7.31
C SER A 25 15.60 -0.22 -8.80
N TRP A 26 15.74 -1.43 -9.33
CA TRP A 26 15.42 -1.76 -10.72
C TRP A 26 14.12 -2.55 -10.82
N VAL A 27 13.36 -2.30 -11.88
CA VAL A 27 12.13 -3.03 -12.22
C VAL A 27 12.34 -3.80 -13.51
N LEU A 28 12.09 -5.11 -13.48
CA LEU A 28 12.11 -5.96 -14.67
C LEU A 28 10.84 -5.77 -15.50
N VAL A 29 11.01 -5.43 -16.77
CA VAL A 29 9.95 -5.28 -17.76
C VAL A 29 10.02 -6.49 -18.70
N SER A 30 9.02 -7.37 -18.61
CA SER A 30 8.85 -8.51 -19.52
C SER A 30 7.66 -8.24 -20.47
N ALA A 31 7.94 -7.66 -21.64
CA ALA A 31 6.92 -7.07 -22.52
C ALA A 31 5.77 -8.02 -22.93
N HIS A 32 6.04 -9.32 -23.02
CA HIS A 32 5.07 -10.32 -23.44
C HIS A 32 4.35 -11.05 -22.31
N ARG A 33 4.54 -10.64 -21.05
CA ARG A 33 4.00 -11.37 -19.89
C ARG A 33 2.48 -11.56 -19.93
N MET A 34 1.75 -10.57 -20.43
CA MET A 34 0.28 -10.60 -20.51
C MET A 34 -0.26 -11.62 -21.53
N LYS A 35 0.57 -12.15 -22.44
CA LYS A 35 0.15 -13.19 -23.41
C LYS A 35 -0.02 -14.57 -22.77
N ARG A 36 0.39 -14.75 -21.51
CA ARG A 36 0.24 -16.02 -20.78
C ARG A 36 -1.23 -16.21 -20.40
N PRO A 37 -1.81 -17.40 -20.60
CA PRO A 37 -3.16 -17.69 -20.14
C PRO A 37 -3.29 -17.45 -18.63
N TRP A 38 -4.33 -16.74 -18.23
CA TRP A 38 -4.66 -16.54 -16.82
C TRP A 38 -5.73 -17.56 -16.39
N GLN A 39 -5.40 -18.38 -15.41
CA GLN A 39 -6.31 -19.34 -14.77
C GLN A 39 -6.35 -19.15 -13.24
N GLY A 40 -5.81 -18.02 -12.76
CA GLY A 40 -5.78 -17.70 -11.35
C GLY A 40 -7.02 -16.93 -10.89
N GLN A 41 -6.88 -16.28 -9.75
CA GLN A 41 -7.91 -15.43 -9.14
C GLN A 41 -8.41 -14.34 -10.09
N VAL A 42 -9.72 -14.12 -10.09
CA VAL A 42 -10.34 -12.95 -10.71
C VAL A 42 -10.90 -12.10 -9.58
N GLU A 43 -10.56 -10.82 -9.55
CA GLU A 43 -11.04 -9.91 -8.52
C GLU A 43 -12.54 -9.67 -8.67
N ASN A 44 -13.24 -9.55 -7.54
CA ASN A 44 -14.63 -9.14 -7.55
C ASN A 44 -14.73 -7.67 -7.97
N PRO A 45 -15.75 -7.29 -8.76
CA PRO A 45 -16.04 -5.89 -8.98
C PRO A 45 -16.41 -5.22 -7.63
N PRO A 46 -16.21 -3.90 -7.51
CA PRO A 46 -16.73 -3.13 -6.38
C PRO A 46 -18.24 -3.28 -6.24
N GLU A 47 -18.77 -3.04 -5.04
CA GLU A 47 -20.22 -2.97 -4.81
C GLU A 47 -20.81 -1.71 -5.46
N ASP A 48 -21.91 -1.87 -6.20
CA ASP A 48 -22.54 -0.76 -6.93
C ASP A 48 -23.46 0.09 -6.04
N ASP A 49 -24.09 -0.50 -5.02
CA ASP A 49 -25.13 0.14 -4.20
C ASP A 49 -24.68 0.34 -2.73
N VAL A 50 -23.69 1.21 -2.52
CA VAL A 50 -23.26 1.61 -1.16
C VAL A 50 -24.21 2.69 -0.61
N PRO A 51 -24.88 2.48 0.54
CA PRO A 51 -25.80 3.46 1.09
C PRO A 51 -25.09 4.75 1.52
N ARG A 52 -25.78 5.89 1.39
CA ARG A 52 -25.24 7.20 1.79
C ARG A 52 -24.93 7.28 3.29
N HIS A 53 -25.70 6.57 4.12
CA HIS A 53 -25.48 6.42 5.55
C HIS A 53 -25.80 4.98 5.93
N ASP A 54 -24.88 4.37 6.68
CA ASP A 54 -25.03 3.05 7.26
C ASP A 54 -24.90 3.19 8.78
N PRO A 55 -25.93 2.88 9.59
CA PRO A 55 -25.87 3.01 11.05
C PRO A 55 -24.88 2.05 11.72
N SER A 56 -24.38 1.04 11.00
CA SER A 56 -23.36 0.11 11.48
C SER A 56 -21.93 0.51 11.12
N ASN A 57 -21.76 1.51 10.24
CA ASN A 57 -20.44 1.98 9.82
C ASN A 57 -19.88 3.00 10.83
N PRO A 58 -18.78 2.71 11.54
CA PRO A 58 -18.23 3.60 12.57
C PRO A 58 -17.61 4.88 12.00
N LEU A 59 -17.55 5.05 10.67
CA LEU A 59 -17.09 6.27 10.03
C LEU A 59 -18.21 7.26 9.73
N CYS A 60 -19.48 6.85 9.71
CA CYS A 60 -20.60 7.74 9.39
C CYS A 60 -20.87 8.79 10.49
N PRO A 61 -21.42 9.96 10.16
CA PRO A 61 -21.85 10.96 11.15
C PRO A 61 -22.89 10.38 12.12
N GLY A 62 -22.81 10.79 13.39
CA GLY A 62 -23.73 10.36 14.44
C GLY A 62 -23.59 8.91 14.91
N ASN A 63 -22.70 8.11 14.29
CA ASN A 63 -22.47 6.72 14.68
C ASN A 63 -21.40 6.59 15.76
N THR A 64 -21.52 5.51 16.54
CA THR A 64 -20.58 5.16 17.59
C THR A 64 -19.37 4.42 17.04
N ARG A 65 -18.17 4.86 17.44
CA ARG A 65 -16.89 4.23 17.10
C ARG A 65 -16.53 3.08 18.05
N ALA A 66 -15.43 2.38 17.76
CA ALA A 66 -14.99 1.24 18.56
C ALA A 66 -14.60 1.64 20.00
N ASN A 67 -14.13 2.89 20.19
CA ASN A 67 -13.80 3.45 21.50
C ASN A 67 -15.04 3.96 22.28
N GLN A 68 -16.26 3.73 21.78
CA GLN A 68 -17.54 4.18 22.34
C GLN A 68 -17.83 5.69 22.22
N GLU A 69 -16.99 6.46 21.54
CA GLU A 69 -17.29 7.85 21.19
C GLU A 69 -18.29 7.92 20.03
N VAL A 70 -19.12 8.96 20.02
CA VAL A 70 -20.07 9.22 18.94
C VAL A 70 -19.48 10.26 18.00
N ASN A 71 -19.44 9.94 16.70
CA ASN A 71 -19.01 10.90 15.69
C ASN A 71 -19.94 12.12 15.70
N PRO A 72 -19.39 13.34 15.56
CA PRO A 72 -20.23 14.51 15.38
C PRO A 72 -21.03 14.41 14.07
N ASP A 73 -22.12 15.17 13.98
CA ASP A 73 -22.86 15.36 12.74
C ASP A 73 -22.07 16.27 11.80
N TYR A 74 -21.07 15.71 11.12
CA TYR A 74 -20.20 16.44 10.21
C TYR A 74 -20.79 16.53 8.79
N ASP A 75 -20.66 17.71 8.16
CA ASP A 75 -21.13 17.95 6.79
C ASP A 75 -20.03 17.80 5.72
N SER A 76 -18.77 17.66 6.15
CA SER A 76 -17.60 17.57 5.26
C SER A 76 -16.54 16.63 5.85
N THR A 77 -15.25 16.99 5.80
CA THR A 77 -14.19 16.14 6.35
C THR A 77 -14.21 16.12 7.88
N PHE A 78 -14.14 14.92 8.45
CA PHE A 78 -13.96 14.69 9.89
C PHE A 78 -12.62 14.00 10.14
N LEU A 79 -11.87 14.49 11.13
CA LEU A 79 -10.57 13.96 11.56
C LEU A 79 -10.69 13.51 13.02
N PHE A 80 -10.17 12.33 13.32
CA PHE A 80 -10.18 11.74 14.66
C PHE A 80 -8.92 10.88 14.86
N GLU A 81 -8.53 10.66 16.12
CA GLU A 81 -7.46 9.72 16.46
C GLU A 81 -7.94 8.28 16.26
N ASN A 82 -7.14 7.46 15.55
CA ASN A 82 -7.50 6.09 15.25
C ASN A 82 -7.67 5.28 16.54
N ASP A 83 -8.79 4.55 16.65
CA ASP A 83 -9.11 3.73 17.81
C ASP A 83 -8.13 2.55 18.02
N PHE A 84 -7.41 2.15 16.97
CA PHE A 84 -6.45 1.05 16.99
C PHE A 84 -5.10 1.48 16.37
N PRO A 85 -4.32 2.31 17.06
CA PRO A 85 -3.14 2.88 16.47
C PRO A 85 -1.94 1.90 16.43
N ALA A 86 -1.32 1.70 15.27
CA ALA A 86 -0.03 1.00 15.05
C ALA A 86 1.29 1.53 15.73
N LEU A 87 1.30 2.65 16.45
CA LEU A 87 2.39 3.51 16.99
C LEU A 87 1.68 4.40 17.99
N GLN A 88 2.36 4.67 19.07
CA GLN A 88 1.88 5.53 20.13
C GLN A 88 2.95 6.60 20.38
N PRO A 89 2.56 7.82 20.76
CA PRO A 89 3.52 8.90 20.97
C PRO A 89 4.48 8.61 22.13
N ASP A 90 4.03 7.80 23.09
CA ASP A 90 4.72 7.44 24.32
C ASP A 90 5.30 6.02 24.32
N ALA A 91 5.35 5.35 23.15
CA ALA A 91 5.90 4.01 23.05
C ALA A 91 7.35 3.96 23.61
N PRO A 92 7.67 2.98 24.47
CA PRO A 92 8.98 2.91 25.13
C PRO A 92 10.09 2.63 24.13
N ASP A 93 11.31 3.03 24.49
CA ASP A 93 12.50 2.69 23.72
C ASP A 93 12.86 1.20 23.92
N PRO A 94 13.13 0.42 22.86
CA PRO A 94 13.53 -0.97 22.99
C PRO A 94 14.93 -1.16 23.60
N GLY A 95 15.71 -0.09 23.78
CA GLY A 95 17.04 -0.15 24.37
C GLY A 95 18.14 -0.42 23.35
N ALA A 96 19.35 -0.68 23.85
CA ALA A 96 20.52 -0.88 23.01
C ALA A 96 20.57 -2.29 22.41
N ASP A 97 20.99 -2.38 21.14
CA ASP A 97 21.21 -3.66 20.48
C ASP A 97 22.45 -4.36 21.06
N HIS A 98 22.29 -5.63 21.45
CA HIS A 98 23.38 -6.45 21.98
C HIS A 98 23.98 -7.41 20.95
N HIS A 99 23.43 -7.47 19.73
CA HIS A 99 23.88 -8.39 18.70
C HIS A 99 23.72 -7.80 17.28
N PRO A 100 24.71 -7.93 16.39
CA PRO A 100 24.68 -7.31 15.06
C PRO A 100 23.54 -7.78 14.15
N LEU A 101 23.00 -8.98 14.38
CA LEU A 101 21.87 -9.55 13.63
C LEU A 101 20.49 -9.30 14.27
N PHE A 102 20.42 -8.85 15.53
CA PHE A 102 19.17 -8.65 16.26
C PHE A 102 19.06 -7.20 16.69
N GLN A 103 18.67 -6.35 15.74
CA GLN A 103 18.59 -4.90 15.92
C GLN A 103 17.13 -4.43 16.05
N SER A 104 16.85 -3.59 17.04
CA SER A 104 15.55 -2.95 17.27
C SER A 104 15.72 -1.44 17.40
N LYS A 105 14.73 -0.68 16.94
CA LYS A 105 14.72 0.79 17.05
C LYS A 105 13.38 1.28 17.53
N ALA A 106 13.39 2.35 18.32
CA ALA A 106 12.17 3.01 18.74
C ALA A 106 11.39 3.52 17.52
N ALA A 107 10.06 3.39 17.59
CA ALA A 107 9.13 3.99 16.64
C ALA A 107 7.99 4.61 17.44
N ARG A 108 7.73 5.90 17.21
CA ARG A 108 6.71 6.70 17.88
C ARG A 108 5.99 7.53 16.85
N GLY A 109 4.72 7.80 17.07
CA GLY A 109 3.92 8.57 16.16
C GLY A 109 2.50 8.74 16.68
N VAL A 110 1.74 9.54 15.95
CA VAL A 110 0.31 9.74 16.13
C VAL A 110 -0.38 9.46 14.80
N TRP A 111 -1.63 9.02 14.85
CA TRP A 111 -2.59 9.16 13.76
C TRP A 111 -4.02 9.02 14.29
#